data_AF-A0A962AT40-F1
#
_entry.id   AF-A0A962AT40-F1
#
_cell.length_a   1.000
_cell.length_b   1.000
_cell.length_c   1.000
_cell.angle_alpha   90.00
_cell.angle_beta   90.00
_cell.angle_gamma   90.00
#
_symmetry.space_group_name_H-M   'P 1'
#
loop_
_entity.id
_entity.type
_entity.pdbx_description
1 polymer ?
#
loop_
_entity_poly.entity_id
_entity_poly.type
_entity_poly.pdbx_seq_one_letter_code
_entity_poly.pdbx_strand_id
1 'polypeptide(L)' 'LPFVRTSPDHGTAFDIAGKGVASPASLIEALRLAARLAGG' A
#
# COMPACT_ATOMS: atom_id res chain seq x y z
N LEU A 1 -12.73 -11.82 -2.25
CA LEU A 1 -12.97 -11.04 -3.49
C LEU A 1 -12.60 -11.91 -4.67
N PRO A 2 -13.31 -11.83 -5.80
CA PRO A 2 -12.97 -12.59 -7.00
C PRO A 2 -11.85 -11.93 -7.83
N PHE A 3 -10.89 -11.27 -7.18
CA PHE A 3 -9.71 -10.63 -7.78
C PHE A 3 -8.64 -10.38 -6.71
N VAL A 4 -7.38 -10.20 -7.13
CA VAL A 4 -6.24 -9.90 -6.24
C VAL A 4 -6.43 -8.52 -5.60
N ARG A 5 -6.33 -8.46 -4.27
CA ARG A 5 -6.41 -7.21 -3.51
C ARG A 5 -5.43 -7.26 -2.35
N THR A 6 -4.52 -6.29 -2.32
CA THR A 6 -3.60 -6.03 -1.22
C THR A 6 -3.89 -4.65 -0.62
N SER A 7 -3.27 -4.33 0.50
CA SER A 7 -3.37 -3.01 1.12
C SER A 7 -2.09 -2.71 1.92
N PRO A 8 -1.73 -1.44 2.10
CA PRO A 8 -0.74 -1.07 3.11
C PRO A 8 -1.22 -1.46 4.51
N ASP A 9 -0.28 -1.55 5.45
CA ASP A 9 -0.47 -1.88 6.87
C ASP A 9 -0.71 -0.66 7.78
N HIS A 10 -0.68 0.55 7.24
CA HIS A 10 -0.91 1.79 7.98
C HIS A 10 -2.31 2.37 7.76
N GLY A 11 -2.73 3.25 8.67
CA GLY A 11 -3.99 4.00 8.60
C GLY A 11 -3.89 5.28 7.75
N THR A 12 -4.80 6.22 7.99
CA THR A 12 -4.94 7.46 7.19
C THR A 12 -3.89 8.53 7.50
N ALA A 13 -3.24 8.49 8.67
CA ALA A 13 -2.19 9.41 9.07
C ALA A 13 -2.56 10.91 8.92
N PHE A 14 -3.78 11.30 9.33
CA PHE A 14 -4.31 12.66 9.17
C PHE A 14 -3.48 13.75 9.88
N ASP A 15 -2.81 13.40 10.97
CA ASP A 15 -1.90 14.27 11.70
C ASP A 15 -0.67 14.68 10.87
N ILE A 16 -0.31 13.92 9.82
CA ILE A 16 0.81 14.20 8.94
C ILE A 16 0.44 14.39 7.45
N ALA A 17 -0.85 14.41 7.13
CA ALA A 17 -1.33 14.64 5.77
C ALA A 17 -0.82 16.00 5.24
N GLY A 18 -0.27 16.00 4.01
CA GLY A 18 0.28 17.21 3.37
C GLY A 18 1.66 17.64 3.87
N LYS A 19 2.26 16.98 4.87
CA LYS A 19 3.58 17.35 5.41
C LYS A 19 4.76 16.72 4.66
N GLY A 20 4.51 15.76 3.75
CA GLY A 20 5.55 15.09 2.98
C GLY A 20 6.42 14.10 3.78
N VAL A 21 6.00 13.71 4.99
CA VAL A 21 6.78 12.86 5.91
C VAL A 21 6.24 11.43 6.05
N ALA A 22 5.18 11.08 5.33
CA ALA A 22 4.63 9.72 5.36
C ALA A 22 5.55 8.74 4.64
N SER A 23 5.81 7.58 5.26
CA SER A 23 6.59 6.51 4.62
C SER A 23 5.75 5.77 3.57
N PRO A 24 6.21 5.64 2.31
CA PRO A 24 5.49 4.90 1.28
C PRO A 24 5.79 3.40 1.28
N ALA A 25 6.69 2.91 2.14
CA ALA A 25 7.27 1.56 2.05
C ALA A 25 6.21 0.45 2.01
N SER A 26 5.21 0.53 2.90
CA SER A 26 4.13 -0.45 3.00
C SER A 26 3.25 -0.51 1.75
N LEU A 27 2.93 0.65 1.16
CA LEU A 27 2.18 0.71 -0.10
C LEU A 27 2.99 0.10 -1.26
N ILE A 28 4.30 0.37 -1.31
CA ILE A 28 5.19 -0.23 -2.32
C ILE A 28 5.18 -1.75 -2.21
N GLU A 29 5.28 -2.31 -1.00
CA GLU A 29 5.21 -3.76 -0.79
C GLU A 29 3.83 -4.34 -1.15
N ALA A 30 2.75 -3.64 -0.82
CA ALA A 30 1.40 -4.05 -1.21
C ALA A 30 1.25 -4.14 -2.73
N LEU A 31 1.81 -3.17 -3.48
CA LEU A 31 1.81 -3.18 -4.95
C LEU A 31 2.66 -4.31 -5.52
N ARG A 32 3.87 -4.54 -4.97
CA ARG A 32 4.75 -5.65 -5.39
C ARG A 32 4.08 -7.00 -5.16
N LEU A 33 3.41 -7.18 -4.02
CA LEU A 33 2.68 -8.40 -3.72
C LEU A 33 1.49 -8.60 -4.68
N ALA A 34 0.75 -7.54 -4.98
CA ALA A 34 -0.35 -7.62 -5.96
C ALA A 34 0.15 -8.07 -7.34
N ALA A 35 1.28 -7.52 -7.81
CA ALA A 35 1.89 -7.94 -9.08
C ALA A 35 2.27 -9.42 -9.08
N ARG A 36 2.95 -9.89 -8.02
CA ARG A 36 3.33 -11.32 -7.88
C ARG A 36 2.12 -12.26 -7.85
N LEU A 37 1.05 -11.88 -7.15
CA LEU A 37 -0.17 -12.69 -7.06
C LEU A 37 -1.01 -12.67 -8.34
N ALA A 38 -0.92 -11.59 -9.14
CA ALA A 38 -1.61 -11.45 -10.42
C ALA A 38 -0.88 -12.15 -11.59
N GLY A 39 0.25 -12.81 -11.34
CA GLY A 39 1.04 -13.50 -12.36
C GLY A 39 1.99 -12.59 -13.15
N GLY A 40 2.40 -11.46 -12.57
CA GLY A 40 3.57 -10.72 -13.02
C GLY A 40 4.89 -11.42 -12.70
#